data_AF-I1VGW6-F1
#
_entry.id   AF-I1VGW6-F1
#
_cell.length_a   1.000
_cell.length_b   1.000
_cell.length_c   1.000
_cell.angle_alpha   90.00
_cell.angle_beta   90.00
_cell.angle_gamma   90.00
#
_symmetry.space_group_name_H-M   'P 1'
#
loop_
_entity.id
_entity.type
_entity.pdbx_description
1 polymer ?
#
loop_
_entity_poly.entity_id
_entity_poly.type
_entity_poly.pdbx_seq_one_letter_code
_entity_poly.pdbx_strand_id
1 'polypeptide(L)'
;DVTGGWYDAGDYNKYIVNSGITMATLLSAYEDFPNYFDTLSTNIPESGNTVPDILDEIIYNLRWMLTMQDPFDGGVYNKCTNAAFDGMVMPGVTTLPRYVVQKGTAATLDFAAVMAQAARILQEFNKQLPGLADSCKAAAGKAWQWAVQHRAMVYGQGAMNKQFQPSVTTGGYGDRNFTDEWFWAACELYTSTQDDQYKKIVLQNIDHNISVPSWNGVQVLGYYTLLRHEKLLSKNSGLPVAKMKQRLLAFADGLITNGGDKAFQTIIGQSARDFVWGSTSVSLNQSIVLINAWLLSGDKKYISHALSNLDYVLGRNATGYCFVTGLGSKSPLHPHHRPSVADGIAAPVPGLIAGGPNPGQQDRCAGYPSRLPAESYLDHDCSYASNEIAINWNAPLVWMA
;
A
#
# COMPACT_ATOMS: atom_id res chain seq x y z
N ASP A 1 -23.00 -6.54 -6.27
CA ASP A 1 -22.43 -5.39 -6.98
C ASP A 1 -21.10 -5.03 -6.31
N VAL A 2 -20.09 -4.59 -7.05
CA VAL A 2 -18.74 -4.25 -6.56
C VAL A 2 -18.27 -2.88 -7.05
N THR A 3 -19.19 -1.91 -7.09
CA THR A 3 -18.96 -0.50 -7.47
C THR A 3 -18.10 0.28 -6.46
N GLY A 4 -17.61 1.45 -6.87
CA GLY A 4 -16.76 2.31 -6.04
C GLY A 4 -15.30 1.87 -6.01
N GLY A 5 -14.53 2.40 -5.05
CA GLY A 5 -13.11 2.11 -4.88
C GLY A 5 -12.21 2.65 -5.97
N TRP A 6 -10.90 2.59 -5.71
CA TRP A 6 -9.90 3.17 -6.58
C TRP A 6 -9.53 2.26 -7.73
N TYR A 7 -9.24 2.85 -8.88
CA TYR A 7 -8.39 2.20 -9.86
C TYR A 7 -6.99 2.03 -9.28
N ASP A 8 -6.41 0.86 -9.46
CA ASP A 8 -5.17 0.47 -8.78
C ASP A 8 -3.96 1.26 -9.24
N ALA A 9 -3.89 1.49 -10.55
CA ALA A 9 -2.69 1.97 -11.19
C ALA A 9 -3.04 2.70 -12.50
N GLY A 10 -2.20 2.55 -13.52
CA GLY A 10 -2.49 3.04 -14.86
C GLY A 10 -3.73 2.40 -15.50
N ASP A 11 -4.21 1.28 -14.97
CA ASP A 11 -5.35 0.51 -15.44
C ASP A 11 -6.62 0.68 -14.58
N TYR A 12 -7.74 0.13 -15.05
CA TYR A 12 -9.05 0.29 -14.40
C TYR A 12 -9.44 -0.85 -13.47
N ASN A 13 -8.55 -1.81 -13.19
CA ASN A 13 -8.84 -2.93 -12.31
C ASN A 13 -8.60 -2.54 -10.84
N LYS A 14 -9.12 -3.36 -9.92
CA LYS A 14 -9.09 -3.10 -8.48
C LYS A 14 -8.68 -4.35 -7.73
N TYR A 15 -7.67 -4.26 -6.87
CA TYR A 15 -7.00 -5.43 -6.28
C TYR A 15 -6.98 -5.32 -4.76
N ILE A 16 -7.46 -6.38 -4.08
CA ILE A 16 -7.58 -6.35 -2.61
C ILE A 16 -6.23 -6.30 -1.93
N VAL A 17 -5.26 -7.09 -2.39
CA VAL A 17 -3.90 -7.14 -1.80
C VAL A 17 -3.22 -5.77 -1.88
N ASN A 18 -3.21 -5.16 -3.08
CA ASN A 18 -2.57 -3.86 -3.26
C ASN A 18 -3.33 -2.71 -2.54
N SER A 19 -4.66 -2.79 -2.51
CA SER A 19 -5.47 -1.91 -1.66
C SER A 19 -5.17 -2.11 -0.17
N GLY A 20 -4.82 -3.33 0.27
CA GLY A 20 -4.47 -3.67 1.63
C GLY A 20 -3.37 -2.77 2.19
N ILE A 21 -2.17 -2.84 1.60
CA ILE A 21 -1.04 -2.01 2.02
C ILE A 21 -1.30 -0.50 1.85
N THR A 22 -2.03 -0.11 0.79
CA THR A 22 -2.41 1.29 0.55
C THR A 22 -3.26 1.83 1.70
N MET A 23 -4.34 1.12 2.04
CA MET A 23 -5.25 1.46 3.12
C MET A 23 -4.52 1.48 4.46
N ALA A 24 -3.68 0.47 4.74
CA ALA A 24 -2.89 0.39 5.95
C ALA A 24 -1.98 1.61 6.15
N THR A 25 -1.39 2.09 5.06
CA THR A 25 -0.48 3.23 5.06
C THR A 25 -1.24 4.54 5.30
N LEU A 26 -2.37 4.77 4.63
CA LEU A 26 -3.18 5.97 4.81
C LEU A 26 -3.87 6.03 6.18
N LEU A 27 -4.42 4.90 6.64
CA LEU A 27 -4.99 4.79 7.99
C LEU A 27 -3.91 5.01 9.06
N SER A 28 -2.70 4.49 8.84
CA SER A 28 -1.55 4.77 9.71
C SER A 28 -1.13 6.23 9.70
N ALA A 29 -1.20 6.91 8.54
CA ALA A 29 -0.90 8.35 8.44
C ALA A 29 -1.84 9.15 9.36
N TYR A 30 -3.14 8.83 9.31
CA TYR A 30 -4.13 9.44 10.18
C TYR A 30 -3.88 9.13 11.66
N GLU A 31 -3.58 7.87 12.03
CA GLU A 31 -3.31 7.53 13.44
C GLU A 31 -2.01 8.17 13.97
N ASP A 32 -0.98 8.31 13.14
CA ASP A 32 0.32 8.89 13.53
C ASP A 32 0.28 10.43 13.58
N PHE A 33 -0.49 11.07 12.70
CA PHE A 33 -0.54 12.53 12.54
C PHE A 33 -1.97 13.12 12.51
N PRO A 34 -2.86 12.78 13.46
CA PRO A 34 -4.28 13.15 13.37
C PRO A 34 -4.46 14.68 13.36
N ASN A 35 -3.70 15.41 14.18
CA ASN A 35 -3.78 16.89 14.25
C ASN A 35 -3.58 17.58 12.89
N TYR A 36 -2.75 17.01 12.01
CA TYR A 36 -2.57 17.54 10.66
C TYR A 36 -3.79 17.22 9.80
N PHE A 37 -4.15 15.93 9.74
CA PHE A 37 -5.22 15.44 8.88
C PHE A 37 -6.62 15.93 9.27
N ASP A 38 -6.87 16.20 10.56
CA ASP A 38 -8.13 16.79 11.06
C ASP A 38 -8.41 18.18 10.49
N THR A 39 -7.38 18.86 9.97
CA THR A 39 -7.47 20.22 9.42
C THR A 39 -7.13 20.30 7.94
N LEU A 40 -6.63 19.20 7.36
CA LEU A 40 -6.29 19.14 5.96
C LEU A 40 -7.57 19.17 5.12
N SER A 41 -7.64 20.12 4.18
CA SER A 41 -8.70 20.15 3.18
C SER A 41 -8.10 19.98 1.79
N THR A 42 -8.61 19.00 1.05
CA THR A 42 -8.11 18.61 -0.28
C THR A 42 -9.07 18.97 -1.41
N ASN A 43 -10.20 19.61 -1.08
CA ASN A 43 -11.23 20.03 -2.04
C ASN A 43 -11.84 18.85 -2.82
N ILE A 44 -12.10 17.74 -2.11
CA ILE A 44 -12.90 16.61 -2.58
C ILE A 44 -14.39 16.88 -2.35
N PRO A 45 -15.32 16.12 -2.96
CA PRO A 45 -16.77 16.35 -2.79
C PRO A 45 -17.24 16.34 -1.33
N GLU A 46 -16.55 15.59 -0.47
CA GLU A 46 -16.83 15.47 0.95
C GLU A 46 -16.24 16.60 1.80
N SER A 47 -15.34 17.42 1.24
CA SER A 47 -14.69 18.52 1.95
C SER A 47 -15.71 19.48 2.57
N GLY A 48 -15.53 19.79 3.85
CA GLY A 48 -16.43 20.65 4.61
C GLY A 48 -17.52 19.90 5.39
N ASN A 49 -17.54 18.56 5.31
CA ASN A 49 -18.26 17.75 6.29
C ASN A 49 -17.50 17.71 7.65
N THR A 50 -17.87 16.81 8.56
CA THR A 50 -17.20 16.66 9.89
C THR A 50 -16.28 15.43 9.99
N VAL A 51 -15.92 14.83 8.86
CA VAL A 51 -14.99 13.70 8.73
C VAL A 51 -13.73 14.27 8.05
N PRO A 52 -12.52 13.97 8.54
CA PRO A 52 -11.28 14.38 7.88
C PRO A 52 -11.22 13.90 6.43
N ASP A 53 -10.81 14.77 5.49
CA ASP A 53 -10.82 14.47 4.05
C ASP A 53 -10.03 13.18 3.71
N ILE A 54 -8.95 12.88 4.44
CA ILE A 54 -8.20 11.61 4.27
C ILE A 54 -9.07 10.38 4.61
N LEU A 55 -9.92 10.47 5.64
CA LEU A 55 -10.82 9.39 6.01
C LEU A 55 -11.96 9.26 5.00
N ASP A 56 -12.49 10.35 4.46
CA ASP A 56 -13.50 10.30 3.39
C ASP A 56 -12.97 9.56 2.15
N GLU A 57 -11.76 9.89 1.71
CA GLU A 57 -11.11 9.21 0.58
C GLU A 57 -10.90 7.71 0.90
N ILE A 58 -10.40 7.38 2.09
CA ILE A 58 -10.24 5.99 2.54
C ILE A 58 -11.60 5.25 2.55
N ILE A 59 -12.67 5.89 3.00
CA ILE A 59 -14.02 5.29 3.08
C ILE A 59 -14.53 4.92 1.69
N TYR A 60 -14.19 5.69 0.65
CA TYR A 60 -14.55 5.38 -0.73
C TYR A 60 -14.02 3.99 -1.17
N ASN A 61 -12.76 3.68 -0.83
CA ASN A 61 -12.18 2.36 -1.12
C ASN A 61 -12.60 1.29 -0.10
N LEU A 62 -12.74 1.65 1.18
CA LEU A 62 -13.21 0.74 2.22
C LEU A 62 -14.57 0.13 1.88
N ARG A 63 -15.50 0.96 1.39
CA ARG A 63 -16.83 0.52 0.97
C ARG A 63 -16.76 -0.45 -0.21
N TRP A 64 -15.88 -0.21 -1.18
CA TRP A 64 -15.63 -1.20 -2.24
C TRP A 64 -15.04 -2.50 -1.69
N MET A 65 -14.02 -2.42 -0.82
CA MET A 65 -13.42 -3.61 -0.21
C MET A 65 -14.50 -4.46 0.48
N LEU A 66 -15.41 -3.86 1.25
CA LEU A 66 -16.53 -4.57 1.91
C LEU A 66 -17.38 -5.38 0.91
N THR A 67 -17.58 -4.90 -0.32
CA THR A 67 -18.32 -5.65 -1.36
C THR A 67 -17.55 -6.85 -1.94
N MET A 68 -16.25 -6.94 -1.69
CA MET A 68 -15.39 -8.02 -2.18
C MET A 68 -15.37 -9.23 -1.24
N GLN A 69 -15.95 -9.13 -0.04
CA GLN A 69 -16.17 -10.25 0.86
C GLN A 69 -17.42 -11.03 0.45
N ASP A 70 -17.29 -12.34 0.30
CA ASP A 70 -18.43 -13.22 0.07
C ASP A 70 -19.31 -13.29 1.33
N PRO A 71 -20.60 -12.93 1.25
CA PRO A 71 -21.48 -12.85 2.41
C PRO A 71 -21.80 -14.21 3.04
N PHE A 72 -21.55 -15.33 2.34
CA PHE A 72 -21.89 -16.68 2.81
C PHE A 72 -20.76 -17.32 3.62
N ASP A 73 -19.51 -17.22 3.16
CA ASP A 73 -18.38 -17.89 3.80
C ASP A 73 -17.34 -16.93 4.43
N GLY A 74 -17.40 -15.63 4.13
CA GLY A 74 -16.49 -14.62 4.67
C GLY A 74 -15.16 -14.48 3.92
N GLY A 75 -14.90 -15.29 2.91
CA GLY A 75 -13.67 -15.21 2.10
C GLY A 75 -13.71 -14.07 1.09
N VAL A 76 -12.54 -13.54 0.73
CA VAL A 76 -12.45 -12.31 -0.07
C VAL A 76 -11.89 -12.62 -1.46
N TYR A 77 -12.59 -12.13 -2.49
CA TYR A 77 -12.15 -12.25 -3.89
C TYR A 77 -10.86 -11.45 -4.13
N ASN A 78 -9.90 -11.99 -4.89
CA ASN A 78 -8.57 -11.37 -5.01
C ASN A 78 -8.60 -9.99 -5.71
N LYS A 79 -9.49 -9.83 -6.70
CA LYS A 79 -9.61 -8.60 -7.52
C LYS A 79 -10.93 -8.53 -8.28
N CYS A 80 -11.30 -7.31 -8.66
CA CYS A 80 -12.36 -7.00 -9.63
C CYS A 80 -11.73 -6.45 -10.93
N THR A 81 -11.84 -7.22 -12.01
CA THR A 81 -11.02 -7.00 -13.21
C THR A 81 -11.76 -7.31 -14.51
N ASN A 82 -11.35 -6.70 -15.62
CA ASN A 82 -11.62 -7.22 -16.96
C ASN A 82 -10.81 -8.51 -17.20
N ALA A 83 -11.17 -9.30 -18.20
CA ALA A 83 -10.38 -10.47 -18.58
C ALA A 83 -8.97 -10.08 -19.08
N ALA A 84 -8.86 -9.00 -19.85
CA ALA A 84 -7.62 -8.39 -20.28
C ALA A 84 -7.64 -6.88 -19.98
N PHE A 85 -6.46 -6.26 -19.96
CA PHE A 85 -6.36 -4.82 -19.78
C PHE A 85 -7.09 -4.05 -20.88
N ASP A 86 -7.80 -2.99 -20.52
CA ASP A 86 -8.32 -2.02 -21.48
C ASP A 86 -7.16 -1.28 -22.18
N GLY A 87 -7.44 -0.74 -23.37
CA GLY A 87 -6.52 0.16 -24.06
C GLY A 87 -6.35 1.51 -23.34
N MET A 88 -5.55 2.40 -23.93
CA MET A 88 -5.40 3.79 -23.49
C MET A 88 -6.61 4.63 -23.92
N VAL A 89 -7.76 4.38 -23.28
CA VAL A 89 -9.05 5.04 -23.53
C VAL A 89 -9.63 5.52 -22.21
N MET A 90 -10.50 6.54 -22.25
CA MET A 90 -11.18 7.03 -21.04
C MET A 90 -12.04 5.95 -20.36
N PRO A 91 -12.19 5.97 -19.02
CA PRO A 91 -12.88 4.89 -18.30
C PRO A 91 -14.36 4.78 -18.71
N GLY A 92 -15.01 5.91 -19.00
CA GLY A 92 -16.42 5.99 -19.36
C GLY A 92 -16.81 5.32 -20.70
N VAL A 93 -15.83 4.97 -21.55
CA VAL A 93 -16.07 4.26 -22.81
C VAL A 93 -15.76 2.76 -22.71
N THR A 94 -15.28 2.29 -21.56
CA THR A 94 -15.01 0.86 -21.34
C THR A 94 -16.33 0.13 -21.05
N THR A 95 -16.61 -0.93 -21.82
CA THR A 95 -17.89 -1.67 -21.74
C THR A 95 -17.69 -3.17 -21.54
N LEU A 96 -16.45 -3.63 -21.38
CA LEU A 96 -16.15 -5.04 -21.22
C LEU A 96 -16.67 -5.56 -19.87
N PRO A 97 -17.07 -6.84 -19.80
CA PRO A 97 -17.50 -7.44 -18.54
C PRO A 97 -16.39 -7.40 -17.48
N ARG A 98 -16.78 -7.07 -16.25
CA ARG A 98 -15.92 -7.12 -15.07
C ARG A 98 -16.22 -8.37 -14.24
N TYR A 99 -15.18 -8.99 -13.72
CA TYR A 99 -15.21 -10.23 -12.95
C TYR A 99 -14.60 -10.01 -11.58
N VAL A 100 -15.25 -10.54 -10.54
CA VAL A 100 -14.55 -10.92 -9.32
C VAL A 100 -13.96 -12.31 -9.52
N VAL A 101 -12.67 -12.47 -9.22
CA VAL A 101 -11.94 -13.73 -9.45
C VAL A 101 -11.67 -14.48 -8.15
N GLN A 102 -11.08 -15.67 -8.25
CA GLN A 102 -10.80 -16.59 -7.15
C GLN A 102 -10.41 -15.88 -5.83
N LYS A 103 -10.97 -16.35 -4.72
CA LYS A 103 -10.56 -15.95 -3.36
C LYS A 103 -9.12 -16.39 -3.07
N GLY A 104 -8.47 -15.69 -2.16
CA GLY A 104 -7.10 -16.01 -1.73
C GLY A 104 -6.86 -15.69 -0.27
N THR A 105 -5.93 -16.40 0.36
CA THR A 105 -5.58 -16.20 1.77
C THR A 105 -4.96 -14.81 2.01
N ALA A 106 -4.02 -14.37 1.16
CA ALA A 106 -3.46 -13.02 1.26
C ALA A 106 -4.55 -11.93 1.21
N ALA A 107 -5.36 -11.92 0.15
CA ALA A 107 -6.47 -10.98 0.01
C ALA A 107 -7.42 -10.97 1.21
N THR A 108 -7.72 -12.15 1.77
CA THR A 108 -8.63 -12.27 2.92
C THR A 108 -8.00 -11.76 4.22
N LEU A 109 -6.70 -11.99 4.43
CA LEU A 109 -5.99 -11.52 5.61
C LEU A 109 -5.69 -10.02 5.56
N ASP A 110 -5.29 -9.48 4.40
CA ASP A 110 -5.10 -8.05 4.19
C ASP A 110 -6.40 -7.28 4.41
N PHE A 111 -7.51 -7.82 3.88
CA PHE A 111 -8.84 -7.31 4.14
C PHE A 111 -9.17 -7.34 5.64
N ALA A 112 -8.90 -8.45 6.34
CA ALA A 112 -9.17 -8.54 7.77
C ALA A 112 -8.36 -7.51 8.57
N ALA A 113 -7.10 -7.28 8.20
CA ALA A 113 -6.23 -6.29 8.82
C ALA A 113 -6.77 -4.87 8.63
N VAL A 114 -7.07 -4.48 7.38
CA VAL A 114 -7.65 -3.17 7.05
C VAL A 114 -8.98 -2.94 7.74
N MET A 115 -9.87 -3.94 7.74
CA MET A 115 -11.19 -3.82 8.37
C MET A 115 -11.08 -3.67 9.89
N ALA A 116 -10.12 -4.36 10.52
CA ALA A 116 -9.87 -4.18 11.95
C ALA A 116 -9.33 -2.78 12.28
N GLN A 117 -8.34 -2.29 11.50
CA GLN A 117 -7.79 -0.95 11.66
C GLN A 117 -8.87 0.14 11.43
N ALA A 118 -9.62 0.02 10.35
CA ALA A 118 -10.70 0.95 10.01
C ALA A 118 -11.80 0.96 11.08
N ALA A 119 -12.20 -0.21 11.61
CA ALA A 119 -13.18 -0.27 12.70
C ALA A 119 -12.73 0.51 13.94
N ARG A 120 -11.45 0.39 14.31
CA ARG A 120 -10.86 1.08 15.46
C ARG A 120 -10.82 2.60 15.28
N ILE A 121 -10.56 3.09 14.07
CA ILE A 121 -10.54 4.53 13.77
C ILE A 121 -11.96 5.08 13.64
N LEU A 122 -12.80 4.43 12.84
CA LEU A 122 -14.13 4.93 12.48
C LEU A 122 -15.15 4.88 13.61
N GLN A 123 -14.87 4.18 14.72
CA GLN A 123 -15.74 4.20 15.91
C GLN A 123 -15.91 5.61 16.48
N GLU A 124 -14.93 6.50 16.30
CA GLU A 124 -15.00 7.89 16.75
C GLU A 124 -15.97 8.73 15.90
N PHE A 125 -16.32 8.24 14.70
CA PHE A 125 -17.20 8.88 13.73
C PHE A 125 -18.58 8.23 13.63
N ASN A 126 -18.99 7.47 14.65
CA ASN A 126 -20.28 6.75 14.65
C ASN A 126 -21.51 7.63 14.45
N LYS A 127 -21.44 8.93 14.78
CA LYS A 127 -22.53 9.87 14.52
C LYS A 127 -22.67 10.18 13.02
N GLN A 128 -21.54 10.32 12.33
CA GLN A 128 -21.45 10.64 10.91
C GLN A 128 -21.63 9.38 10.04
N LEU A 129 -21.12 8.24 10.52
CA LEU A 129 -21.00 6.99 9.78
C LEU A 129 -21.63 5.83 10.58
N PRO A 130 -22.94 5.90 10.89
CA PRO A 130 -23.58 4.95 11.78
C PRO A 130 -23.46 3.50 11.25
N GLY A 131 -22.92 2.62 12.09
CA GLY A 131 -22.78 1.19 11.81
C GLY A 131 -21.62 0.80 10.89
N LEU A 132 -20.86 1.76 10.35
CA LEU A 132 -19.72 1.43 9.48
C LEU A 132 -18.60 0.74 10.25
N ALA A 133 -18.22 1.25 11.43
CA ALA A 133 -17.21 0.64 12.28
C ALA A 133 -17.60 -0.79 12.71
N ASP A 134 -18.87 -1.00 13.09
CA ASP A 134 -19.40 -2.33 13.43
C ASP A 134 -19.35 -3.29 12.24
N SER A 135 -19.70 -2.81 11.04
CA SER A 135 -19.64 -3.59 9.80
C SER A 135 -18.21 -4.02 9.50
N CYS A 136 -17.23 -3.13 9.64
CA CYS A 136 -15.81 -3.44 9.48
C CYS A 136 -15.35 -4.49 10.50
N LYS A 137 -15.71 -4.33 11.79
CA LYS A 137 -15.36 -5.31 12.83
C LYS A 137 -15.93 -6.70 12.53
N ALA A 138 -17.19 -6.77 12.12
CA ALA A 138 -17.83 -8.03 11.75
C ALA A 138 -17.19 -8.66 10.51
N ALA A 139 -16.89 -7.85 9.48
CA ALA A 139 -16.24 -8.30 8.25
C ALA A 139 -14.84 -8.86 8.52
N ALA A 140 -14.04 -8.18 9.37
CA ALA A 140 -12.72 -8.64 9.78
C ALA A 140 -12.76 -10.01 10.47
N GLY A 141 -13.72 -10.21 11.38
CA GLY A 141 -13.92 -11.49 12.07
C GLY A 141 -14.30 -12.63 11.12
N LYS A 142 -15.22 -12.38 10.16
CA LYS A 142 -15.60 -13.37 9.15
C LYS A 142 -14.44 -13.74 8.23
N ALA A 143 -13.65 -12.75 7.79
CA ALA A 143 -12.47 -12.97 6.95
C ALA A 143 -11.43 -13.82 7.69
N TRP A 144 -11.17 -13.53 8.97
CA TRP A 144 -10.31 -14.35 9.80
C TRP A 144 -10.80 -15.80 9.91
N GLN A 145 -12.09 -16.01 10.17
CA GLN A 145 -12.68 -17.35 10.26
C GLN A 145 -12.52 -18.13 8.95
N TRP A 146 -12.73 -17.49 7.81
CA TRP A 146 -12.50 -18.10 6.50
C TRP A 146 -11.02 -18.47 6.30
N ALA A 147 -10.11 -17.57 6.65
CA ALA A 147 -8.66 -17.80 6.51
C ALA A 147 -8.18 -18.96 7.40
N VAL A 148 -8.75 -19.15 8.59
CA VAL A 148 -8.43 -20.29 9.46
C VAL A 148 -8.78 -21.63 8.78
N GLN A 149 -9.85 -21.67 7.98
CA GLN A 149 -10.24 -22.87 7.22
C GLN A 149 -9.45 -23.03 5.91
N HIS A 150 -8.93 -21.93 5.37
CA HIS A 150 -8.19 -21.88 4.10
C HIS A 150 -6.81 -21.26 4.29
N ARG A 151 -5.97 -21.88 5.13
CA ARG A 151 -4.74 -21.26 5.66
C ARG A 151 -3.66 -20.89 4.64
N ALA A 152 -3.70 -21.49 3.46
CA ALA A 152 -2.67 -21.32 2.43
C ALA A 152 -3.24 -21.40 1.00
N MET A 153 -4.45 -20.91 0.77
CA MET A 153 -5.06 -20.82 -0.55
C MET A 153 -4.40 -19.70 -1.37
N VAL A 154 -3.47 -20.09 -2.24
CA VAL A 154 -2.80 -19.21 -3.19
C VAL A 154 -3.75 -18.74 -4.29
N TYR A 155 -3.77 -17.44 -4.57
CA TYR A 155 -4.30 -16.93 -5.84
C TYR A 155 -3.30 -17.23 -6.96
N GLY A 156 -3.59 -18.28 -7.73
CA GLY A 156 -2.72 -18.73 -8.81
C GLY A 156 -3.32 -18.46 -10.18
N GLN A 157 -3.13 -17.25 -10.74
CA GLN A 157 -3.73 -16.85 -12.03
C GLN A 157 -3.49 -17.87 -13.17
N GLY A 158 -2.27 -18.39 -13.29
CA GLY A 158 -1.95 -19.40 -14.31
C GLY A 158 -2.63 -20.76 -14.07
N ALA A 159 -2.88 -21.14 -12.82
CA ALA A 159 -3.64 -22.35 -12.50
C ALA A 159 -5.14 -22.14 -12.73
N MET A 160 -5.67 -20.98 -12.34
CA MET A 160 -7.04 -20.56 -12.59
C MET A 160 -7.36 -20.55 -14.09
N ASN A 161 -6.52 -19.94 -14.93
CA ASN A 161 -6.74 -19.87 -16.39
C ASN A 161 -6.70 -21.24 -17.10
N LYS A 162 -6.12 -22.28 -16.47
CA LYS A 162 -6.19 -23.65 -16.99
C LYS A 162 -7.53 -24.33 -16.72
N GLN A 163 -8.28 -23.84 -15.73
CA GLN A 163 -9.52 -24.45 -15.25
C GLN A 163 -10.77 -23.64 -15.64
N PHE A 164 -10.63 -22.32 -15.76
CA PHE A 164 -11.75 -21.39 -15.94
C PHE A 164 -11.56 -20.50 -17.16
N GLN A 165 -12.68 -20.02 -17.71
CA GLN A 165 -12.74 -19.04 -18.79
C GLN A 165 -13.63 -17.85 -18.39
N PRO A 166 -13.37 -16.63 -18.89
CA PRO A 166 -12.26 -16.27 -19.77
C PRO A 166 -10.91 -16.28 -19.03
N SER A 167 -9.81 -16.53 -19.76
CA SER A 167 -8.46 -16.34 -19.22
C SER A 167 -8.27 -14.89 -18.76
N VAL A 168 -7.78 -14.71 -17.52
CA VAL A 168 -7.46 -13.40 -16.95
C VAL A 168 -5.97 -13.10 -17.12
N THR A 169 -5.64 -11.95 -17.73
CA THR A 169 -4.26 -11.53 -18.02
C THR A 169 -3.83 -10.24 -17.31
N THR A 170 -4.71 -9.65 -16.50
CA THR A 170 -4.42 -8.46 -15.71
C THR A 170 -3.51 -8.75 -14.51
N GLY A 171 -3.09 -7.71 -13.76
CA GLY A 171 -2.16 -7.79 -12.63
C GLY A 171 -2.42 -8.97 -11.69
N GLY A 172 -1.37 -9.74 -11.39
CA GLY A 172 -1.52 -10.99 -10.62
C GLY A 172 -1.68 -10.76 -9.12
N TYR A 173 -0.83 -9.90 -8.54
CA TYR A 173 -0.67 -9.74 -7.09
C TYR A 173 -0.67 -11.09 -6.35
N GLY A 174 0.13 -12.03 -6.87
CA GLY A 174 0.20 -13.39 -6.34
C GLY A 174 1.32 -13.50 -5.31
N ASP A 175 0.99 -14.07 -4.16
CA ASP A 175 1.93 -14.46 -3.13
C ASP A 175 1.79 -15.96 -2.77
N ARG A 176 2.83 -16.54 -2.17
CA ARG A 176 2.91 -17.95 -1.78
C ARG A 176 3.27 -18.18 -0.31
N ASN A 177 3.56 -17.12 0.44
CA ASN A 177 3.95 -17.21 1.84
C ASN A 177 3.13 -16.24 2.68
N PHE A 178 2.05 -16.73 3.27
CA PHE A 178 1.11 -15.88 3.99
C PHE A 178 1.48 -15.57 5.43
N THR A 179 2.73 -15.84 5.82
CA THR A 179 3.14 -15.78 7.22
C THR A 179 3.07 -14.35 7.74
N ASP A 180 3.41 -13.39 6.89
CA ASP A 180 3.38 -11.98 7.19
C ASP A 180 1.97 -11.37 7.13
N GLU A 181 1.10 -11.79 6.22
CA GLU A 181 -0.32 -11.41 6.24
C GLU A 181 -1.02 -11.97 7.48
N TRP A 182 -0.71 -13.21 7.89
CA TRP A 182 -1.21 -13.79 9.14
C TRP A 182 -0.76 -12.96 10.33
N PHE A 183 0.51 -12.56 10.37
CA PHE A 183 1.05 -11.73 11.44
C PHE A 183 0.39 -10.35 11.46
N TRP A 184 0.33 -9.65 10.33
CA TRP A 184 -0.25 -8.31 10.25
C TRP A 184 -1.74 -8.30 10.63
N ALA A 185 -2.55 -9.20 10.04
CA ALA A 185 -3.97 -9.31 10.38
C ALA A 185 -4.18 -9.62 11.87
N ALA A 186 -3.36 -10.52 12.45
CA ALA A 186 -3.43 -10.81 13.88
C ALA A 186 -3.07 -9.60 14.75
N CYS A 187 -2.10 -8.78 14.34
CA CYS A 187 -1.73 -7.56 15.06
C CYS A 187 -2.88 -6.55 15.08
N GLU A 188 -3.53 -6.31 13.94
CA GLU A 188 -4.66 -5.38 13.85
C GLU A 188 -5.89 -5.88 14.61
N LEU A 189 -6.23 -7.16 14.44
CA LEU A 189 -7.35 -7.79 15.15
C LEU A 189 -7.11 -7.80 16.66
N TYR A 190 -5.91 -8.17 17.12
CA TYR A 190 -5.57 -8.13 18.53
C TYR A 190 -5.65 -6.72 19.10
N THR A 191 -5.09 -5.73 18.40
CA THR A 191 -5.14 -4.33 18.84
C THR A 191 -6.57 -3.81 18.95
N SER A 192 -7.44 -4.24 18.05
CA SER A 192 -8.83 -3.76 17.97
C SER A 192 -9.81 -4.51 18.88
N THR A 193 -9.46 -5.72 19.36
CA THR A 193 -10.39 -6.59 20.11
C THR A 193 -9.86 -7.11 21.44
N GLN A 194 -8.54 -7.18 21.58
CA GLN A 194 -7.81 -7.84 22.68
C GLN A 194 -8.13 -9.33 22.86
N ASP A 195 -8.64 -10.01 21.83
CA ASP A 195 -8.91 -11.45 21.88
C ASP A 195 -7.59 -12.28 21.75
N ASP A 196 -7.35 -13.14 22.73
CA ASP A 196 -6.15 -13.98 22.84
C ASP A 196 -5.95 -14.94 21.65
N GLN A 197 -7.00 -15.25 20.87
CA GLN A 197 -6.86 -16.07 19.67
C GLN A 197 -5.90 -15.44 18.64
N TYR A 198 -5.90 -14.10 18.53
CA TYR A 198 -5.04 -13.35 17.62
C TYR A 198 -3.62 -13.21 18.18
N LYS A 199 -3.52 -12.94 19.50
CA LYS A 199 -2.24 -12.85 20.21
C LYS A 199 -1.38 -14.10 20.04
N LYS A 200 -1.97 -15.29 19.98
CA LYS A 200 -1.24 -16.53 19.70
C LYS A 200 -0.47 -16.46 18.38
N ILE A 201 -1.10 -15.95 17.31
CA ILE A 201 -0.46 -15.79 16.00
C ILE A 201 0.61 -14.70 16.04
N VAL A 202 0.36 -13.59 16.76
CA VAL A 202 1.37 -12.55 17.00
C VAL A 202 2.62 -13.14 17.64
N LEU A 203 2.48 -13.83 18.78
CA LEU A 203 3.62 -14.41 19.51
C LEU A 203 4.38 -15.48 18.71
N GLN A 204 3.71 -16.21 17.83
CA GLN A 204 4.34 -17.22 16.97
C GLN A 204 5.24 -16.60 15.89
N ASN A 205 4.87 -15.43 15.37
CA ASN A 205 5.51 -14.84 14.19
C ASN A 205 6.29 -13.55 14.48
N ILE A 206 6.26 -13.07 15.73
CA ILE A 206 6.91 -11.82 16.14
C ILE A 206 8.42 -11.83 15.87
N ASP A 207 9.06 -13.00 15.87
CA ASP A 207 10.51 -13.11 15.67
C ASP A 207 10.96 -13.26 14.21
N HIS A 208 10.03 -13.26 13.26
CA HIS A 208 10.36 -13.24 11.84
C HIS A 208 11.08 -11.95 11.43
N ASN A 209 11.84 -12.05 10.34
CA ASN A 209 12.66 -10.95 9.86
C ASN A 209 11.79 -9.76 9.45
N ILE A 210 12.21 -8.56 9.85
CA ILE A 210 11.60 -7.31 9.41
C ILE A 210 12.22 -6.95 8.06
N SER A 211 11.38 -6.52 7.12
CA SER A 211 11.78 -5.98 5.83
C SER A 211 11.06 -4.66 5.58
N VAL A 212 11.55 -3.88 4.62
CA VAL A 212 10.80 -2.73 4.07
C VAL A 212 9.48 -3.27 3.51
N PRO A 213 8.33 -2.63 3.81
CA PRO A 213 7.06 -3.17 3.38
C PRO A 213 6.87 -3.07 1.87
N SER A 214 6.24 -4.09 1.30
CA SER A 214 5.75 -4.15 -0.07
C SER A 214 4.38 -4.82 -0.10
N TRP A 215 3.69 -4.79 -1.24
CA TRP A 215 2.35 -5.40 -1.37
C TRP A 215 2.32 -6.91 -1.06
N ASN A 216 3.45 -7.60 -1.07
CA ASN A 216 3.64 -9.02 -0.69
C ASN A 216 4.61 -9.22 0.48
N GLY A 217 4.78 -8.19 1.31
CA GLY A 217 5.74 -8.16 2.40
C GLY A 217 5.22 -7.22 3.47
N VAL A 218 4.24 -7.66 4.25
CA VAL A 218 3.44 -6.80 5.14
C VAL A 218 3.76 -6.97 6.63
N GLN A 219 4.78 -7.78 6.95
CA GLN A 219 5.15 -8.12 8.33
C GLN A 219 5.35 -6.89 9.23
N VAL A 220 6.06 -5.88 8.71
CA VAL A 220 6.42 -4.69 9.50
C VAL A 220 5.21 -3.79 9.79
N LEU A 221 4.12 -3.89 9.01
CA LEU A 221 2.88 -3.15 9.29
C LEU A 221 2.31 -3.57 10.65
N GLY A 222 2.34 -4.87 10.97
CA GLY A 222 1.96 -5.35 12.31
C GLY A 222 2.87 -4.83 13.43
N TYR A 223 4.16 -4.61 13.16
CA TYR A 223 5.07 -3.96 14.10
C TYR A 223 4.69 -2.50 14.36
N TYR A 224 4.37 -1.74 13.31
CA TYR A 224 3.94 -0.35 13.44
C TYR A 224 2.69 -0.26 14.33
N THR A 225 1.68 -1.09 14.06
CA THR A 225 0.43 -1.12 14.82
C THR A 225 0.66 -1.41 16.30
N LEU A 226 1.38 -2.49 16.63
CA LEU A 226 1.59 -2.87 18.02
C LEU A 226 2.43 -1.84 18.80
N LEU A 227 3.41 -1.21 18.14
CA LEU A 227 4.26 -0.19 18.77
C LEU A 227 3.54 1.16 18.92
N ARG A 228 2.74 1.58 17.92
CA ARG A 228 1.87 2.77 18.00
C ARG A 228 0.89 2.66 19.16
N HIS A 229 0.33 1.47 19.37
CA HIS A 229 -0.68 1.20 20.38
C HIS A 229 -0.11 0.59 21.66
N GLU A 230 1.20 0.71 21.93
CA GLU A 230 1.85 0.05 23.09
C GLU A 230 1.19 0.38 24.44
N LYS A 231 0.68 1.61 24.58
CA LYS A 231 0.02 2.08 25.81
C LYS A 231 -1.32 1.37 26.03
N LEU A 232 -2.09 1.20 24.95
CA LEU A 232 -3.35 0.45 24.95
C LEU A 232 -3.13 -1.02 25.28
N LEU A 233 -1.99 -1.57 24.87
CA LEU A 233 -1.62 -2.97 25.03
C LEU A 233 -0.86 -3.28 26.35
N SER A 234 -0.60 -2.31 27.23
CA SER A 234 0.24 -2.48 28.45
C SER A 234 -0.52 -3.11 29.66
N LYS A 235 0.07 -3.61 30.77
CA LYS A 235 1.35 -4.29 31.07
C LYS A 235 1.21 -5.83 31.04
N ASN A 236 -0.01 -6.35 30.89
CA ASN A 236 -0.34 -7.78 31.00
C ASN A 236 -0.59 -8.47 29.66
N SER A 237 -0.40 -7.79 28.53
CA SER A 237 -0.56 -8.41 27.20
C SER A 237 0.42 -9.55 26.96
N GLY A 238 1.53 -9.63 27.68
CA GLY A 238 2.56 -10.66 27.47
C GLY A 238 3.28 -10.52 26.12
N LEU A 239 3.05 -9.44 25.37
CA LEU A 239 3.79 -9.13 24.15
C LEU A 239 5.18 -8.60 24.51
N PRO A 240 6.25 -9.02 23.81
CA PRO A 240 7.61 -8.57 24.07
C PRO A 240 7.88 -7.19 23.44
N VAL A 241 7.13 -6.15 23.84
CA VAL A 241 7.16 -4.80 23.25
C VAL A 241 8.58 -4.21 23.22
N ALA A 242 9.35 -4.35 24.31
CA ALA A 242 10.73 -3.86 24.35
C ALA A 242 11.63 -4.53 23.30
N LYS A 243 11.46 -5.83 23.06
CA LYS A 243 12.17 -6.58 22.01
C LYS A 243 11.74 -6.09 20.63
N MET A 244 10.45 -5.86 20.42
CA MET A 244 9.95 -5.33 19.14
C MET A 244 10.55 -3.97 18.82
N LYS A 245 10.56 -3.05 19.79
CA LYS A 245 11.18 -1.73 19.67
C LYS A 245 12.66 -1.85 19.32
N GLN A 246 13.40 -2.71 20.03
CA GLN A 246 14.82 -2.95 19.73
C GLN A 246 15.04 -3.48 18.30
N ARG A 247 14.21 -4.43 17.85
CA ARG A 247 14.31 -5.00 16.50
C ARG A 247 14.03 -3.96 15.42
N LEU A 248 12.99 -3.13 15.60
CA LEU A 248 12.67 -2.07 14.64
C LEU A 248 13.76 -1.00 14.58
N LEU A 249 14.29 -0.56 15.74
CA LEU A 249 15.41 0.38 15.79
C LEU A 249 16.69 -0.19 15.15
N ALA A 250 16.99 -1.47 15.40
CA ALA A 250 18.14 -2.14 14.77
C ALA A 250 17.97 -2.24 13.24
N PHE A 251 16.75 -2.50 12.76
CA PHE A 251 16.45 -2.51 11.33
C PHE A 251 16.61 -1.12 10.70
N ALA A 252 16.08 -0.08 11.35
CA ALA A 252 16.23 1.31 10.94
C ALA A 252 17.70 1.77 10.94
N ASP A 253 18.48 1.39 11.96
CA ASP A 253 19.91 1.63 12.01
C ASP A 253 20.63 0.93 10.85
N GLY A 254 20.24 -0.30 10.52
CA GLY A 254 20.75 -1.03 9.36
C GLY A 254 20.53 -0.29 8.04
N LEU A 255 19.35 0.30 7.83
CA LEU A 255 19.07 1.11 6.63
C LEU A 255 20.00 2.31 6.52
N ILE A 256 20.37 2.93 7.65
CA ILE A 256 21.29 4.07 7.68
C ILE A 256 22.74 3.60 7.45
N THR A 257 23.18 2.54 8.13
CA THR A 257 24.59 2.12 8.14
C THR A 257 25.02 1.41 6.87
N ASN A 258 24.12 0.68 6.20
CA ASN A 258 24.41 0.01 4.93
C ASN A 258 24.81 0.99 3.83
N GLY A 259 24.45 2.27 3.97
CA GLY A 259 24.81 3.35 3.05
C GLY A 259 24.06 3.23 1.73
N GLY A 260 23.10 4.12 1.49
CA GLY A 260 22.44 4.23 0.19
C GLY A 260 23.31 4.95 -0.85
N ASP A 261 22.68 5.61 -1.81
CA ASP A 261 23.40 6.39 -2.80
C ASP A 261 24.12 7.58 -2.16
N LYS A 262 25.46 7.49 -2.11
CA LYS A 262 26.34 8.51 -1.51
C LYS A 262 26.44 9.78 -2.35
N ALA A 263 26.26 9.69 -3.66
CA ALA A 263 26.32 10.86 -4.55
C ALA A 263 25.09 11.75 -4.33
N PHE A 264 23.92 11.14 -4.13
CA PHE A 264 22.66 11.83 -3.85
C PHE A 264 22.32 11.91 -2.36
N GLN A 265 23.18 11.39 -1.48
CA GLN A 265 23.01 11.35 -0.03
C GLN A 265 21.62 10.83 0.37
N THR A 266 21.20 9.71 -0.20
CA THR A 266 19.87 9.12 0.02
C THR A 266 19.97 7.68 0.52
N ILE A 267 18.91 7.16 1.14
CA ILE A 267 18.89 5.80 1.72
C ILE A 267 18.66 4.72 0.67
N ILE A 268 17.83 4.98 -0.33
CA ILE A 268 17.69 4.09 -1.48
C ILE A 268 19.03 3.96 -2.23
N GLY A 269 19.27 2.80 -2.84
CA GLY A 269 20.48 2.55 -3.63
C GLY A 269 21.60 1.89 -2.82
N GLN A 270 21.27 1.26 -1.69
CA GLN A 270 22.18 0.33 -0.99
C GLN A 270 22.52 -0.87 -1.88
N SER A 271 21.59 -1.23 -2.76
CA SER A 271 21.76 -2.25 -3.78
C SER A 271 21.10 -1.85 -5.09
N ALA A 272 21.63 -2.37 -6.21
CA ALA A 272 20.91 -2.33 -7.49
C ALA A 272 19.51 -2.95 -7.42
N ARG A 273 19.26 -3.82 -6.42
CA ARG A 273 17.96 -4.45 -6.17
C ARG A 273 16.91 -3.51 -5.56
N ASP A 274 17.30 -2.33 -5.11
CA ASP A 274 16.33 -1.33 -4.64
C ASP A 274 15.61 -0.66 -5.84
N PHE A 275 16.22 -0.73 -7.03
CA PHE A 275 15.66 -0.22 -8.28
C PHE A 275 14.86 -1.33 -8.97
N VAL A 276 13.56 -1.35 -8.70
CA VAL A 276 12.56 -2.29 -9.21
C VAL A 276 11.35 -1.54 -9.77
N TRP A 277 10.36 -2.26 -10.29
CA TRP A 277 9.06 -1.68 -10.63
C TRP A 277 8.40 -1.11 -9.37
N GLY A 278 8.34 0.21 -9.27
CA GLY A 278 7.91 0.93 -8.05
C GLY A 278 9.05 1.26 -7.08
N SER A 279 10.27 1.51 -7.57
CA SER A 279 11.42 1.90 -6.74
C SER A 279 11.22 3.19 -5.93
N THR A 280 10.38 4.12 -6.39
CA THR A 280 9.96 5.28 -5.58
C THR A 280 9.22 4.85 -4.32
N SER A 281 8.35 3.84 -4.42
CA SER A 281 7.66 3.26 -3.26
C SER A 281 8.63 2.53 -2.33
N VAL A 282 9.66 1.85 -2.85
CA VAL A 282 10.73 1.29 -2.01
C VAL A 282 11.41 2.38 -1.18
N SER A 283 11.78 3.48 -1.82
CA SER A 283 12.40 4.65 -1.17
C SER A 283 11.51 5.22 -0.06
N LEU A 284 10.23 5.48 -0.36
CA LEU A 284 9.32 6.09 0.61
C LEU A 284 8.96 5.12 1.74
N ASN A 285 8.86 3.82 1.48
CA ASN A 285 8.63 2.83 2.53
C ASN A 285 9.85 2.65 3.46
N GLN A 286 11.09 2.82 2.96
CA GLN A 286 12.27 2.95 3.83
C GLN A 286 12.13 4.18 4.75
N SER A 287 11.63 5.30 4.24
CA SER A 287 11.40 6.50 5.04
C SER A 287 10.34 6.28 6.13
N ILE A 288 9.26 5.55 5.86
CA ILE A 288 8.25 5.19 6.86
C ILE A 288 8.86 4.39 8.01
N VAL A 289 9.76 3.43 7.72
CA VAL A 289 10.51 2.68 8.76
C VAL A 289 11.29 3.65 9.65
N LEU A 290 12.00 4.60 9.03
CA LEU A 290 12.84 5.56 9.73
C LEU A 290 12.00 6.54 10.58
N ILE A 291 10.90 7.05 10.06
CA ILE A 291 10.04 7.94 10.85
C ILE A 291 9.38 7.17 12.01
N ASN A 292 8.98 5.91 11.83
CA ASN A 292 8.52 5.08 12.95
C ASN A 292 9.63 4.90 14.02
N ALA A 293 10.89 4.71 13.60
CA ALA A 293 12.03 4.68 14.53
C ALA A 293 12.24 6.03 15.25
N TRP A 294 12.04 7.15 14.56
CA TRP A 294 12.06 8.49 15.18
C TRP A 294 10.94 8.67 16.20
N LEU A 295 9.69 8.32 15.88
CA LEU A 295 8.54 8.40 16.79
C LEU A 295 8.79 7.60 18.09
N LEU A 296 9.51 6.47 17.98
CA LEU A 296 9.81 5.61 19.13
C LEU A 296 10.99 6.06 19.98
N SER A 297 11.98 6.73 19.39
CA SER A 297 13.27 7.04 20.04
C SER A 297 13.49 8.52 20.32
N GLY A 298 12.86 9.40 19.55
CA GLY A 298 13.16 10.83 19.49
C GLY A 298 14.49 11.16 18.80
N ASP A 299 15.24 10.18 18.29
CA ASP A 299 16.54 10.41 17.66
C ASP A 299 16.38 11.01 16.27
N LYS A 300 16.80 12.27 16.14
CA LYS A 300 16.67 13.05 14.90
C LYS A 300 17.45 12.46 13.73
N LYS A 301 18.40 11.55 13.95
CA LYS A 301 19.10 10.88 12.84
C LYS A 301 18.11 10.19 11.91
N TYR A 302 17.05 9.57 12.43
CA TYR A 302 16.12 8.81 11.61
C TYR A 302 15.30 9.69 10.69
N ILE A 303 14.69 10.77 11.21
CA ILE A 303 13.91 11.71 10.38
C ILE A 303 14.77 12.43 9.34
N SER A 304 16.01 12.81 9.68
CA SER A 304 16.92 13.42 8.70
C SER A 304 17.22 12.49 7.52
N HIS A 305 17.41 11.19 7.77
CA HIS A 305 17.62 10.21 6.71
C HIS A 305 16.31 9.87 5.97
N ALA A 306 15.16 9.89 6.64
CA ALA A 306 13.86 9.70 5.99
C ALA A 306 13.57 10.79 4.94
N LEU A 307 13.87 12.05 5.29
CA LEU A 307 13.72 13.19 4.40
C LEU A 307 14.65 13.12 3.18
N SER A 308 15.80 12.46 3.29
CA SER A 308 16.71 12.30 2.16
C SER A 308 16.11 11.49 0.99
N ASN A 309 15.28 10.49 1.31
CA ASN A 309 14.53 9.71 0.33
C ASN A 309 13.36 10.53 -0.26
N LEU A 310 12.77 11.45 0.51
CA LEU A 310 11.79 12.40 -0.01
C LEU A 310 12.47 13.37 -1.01
N ASP A 311 13.64 13.92 -0.65
CA ASP A 311 14.46 14.73 -1.57
C ASP A 311 14.78 13.97 -2.86
N TYR A 312 15.11 12.68 -2.75
CA TYR A 312 15.35 11.81 -3.90
C TYR A 312 14.14 11.73 -4.83
N VAL A 313 12.94 11.43 -4.31
CA VAL A 313 11.76 11.33 -5.19
C VAL A 313 11.31 12.67 -5.78
N LEU A 314 11.69 13.78 -5.13
CA LEU A 314 11.36 15.15 -5.55
C LEU A 314 12.43 15.82 -6.43
N GLY A 315 13.54 15.14 -6.76
CA GLY A 315 14.48 15.60 -7.79
C GLY A 315 15.97 15.44 -7.48
N ARG A 316 16.36 15.12 -6.24
CA ARG A 316 17.77 14.86 -5.89
C ARG A 316 18.16 13.43 -6.27
N ASN A 317 18.16 13.15 -7.57
CA ASN A 317 18.43 11.83 -8.12
C ASN A 317 19.16 11.90 -9.49
N ALA A 318 19.62 10.76 -9.98
CA ALA A 318 20.43 10.66 -11.20
C ALA A 318 19.69 11.08 -12.49
N THR A 319 18.36 11.12 -12.46
CA THR A 319 17.54 11.48 -13.63
C THR A 319 17.18 12.98 -13.65
N GLY A 320 17.28 13.64 -12.50
CA GLY A 320 16.84 15.02 -12.25
C GLY A 320 15.32 15.21 -12.29
N TYR A 321 14.52 14.14 -12.34
CA TYR A 321 13.06 14.23 -12.29
C TYR A 321 12.58 14.35 -10.84
N CYS A 322 11.66 15.27 -10.59
CA CYS A 322 10.63 15.07 -9.57
C CYS A 322 9.68 13.99 -10.11
N PHE A 323 9.58 12.84 -9.46
CA PHE A 323 8.76 11.73 -9.97
C PHE A 323 7.25 11.93 -9.75
N VAL A 324 6.81 13.08 -9.24
CA VAL A 324 5.40 13.40 -9.02
C VAL A 324 4.91 14.31 -10.15
N THR A 325 3.88 13.86 -10.86
CA THR A 325 3.21 14.62 -11.93
C THR A 325 2.74 15.99 -11.43
N GLY A 326 2.99 17.03 -12.21
CA GLY A 326 2.56 18.40 -11.91
C GLY A 326 3.35 19.12 -10.80
N LEU A 327 4.38 18.49 -10.22
CA LEU A 327 5.23 19.09 -9.18
C LEU A 327 6.70 19.19 -9.60
N GLY A 328 7.40 20.19 -9.10
CA GLY A 328 8.82 20.41 -9.41
C GLY A 328 9.06 21.03 -10.78
N SER A 329 10.33 21.22 -11.15
CA SER A 329 10.73 21.86 -12.41
C SER A 329 10.85 20.91 -13.60
N LYS A 330 11.00 19.60 -13.32
CA LYS A 330 11.08 18.53 -14.31
C LYS A 330 10.31 17.32 -13.76
N SER A 331 9.10 17.09 -14.25
CA SER A 331 8.18 16.05 -13.79
C SER A 331 7.72 15.16 -14.94
N PRO A 332 7.20 13.95 -14.66
CA PRO A 332 6.57 13.14 -15.69
C PRO A 332 5.44 13.91 -16.39
N LEU A 333 5.49 13.95 -17.72
CA LEU A 333 4.41 14.48 -18.57
C LEU A 333 3.68 13.37 -19.32
N HIS A 334 4.28 12.18 -19.43
CA HIS A 334 3.73 11.05 -20.18
C HIS A 334 3.65 9.78 -19.30
N PRO A 335 2.96 9.82 -18.14
CA PRO A 335 2.81 8.64 -17.31
C PRO A 335 2.06 7.52 -18.04
N HIS A 336 2.40 6.26 -17.77
CA HIS A 336 1.59 5.10 -18.15
C HIS A 336 0.30 5.10 -17.30
N HIS A 337 -0.65 5.97 -17.65
CA HIS A 337 -1.91 6.18 -16.93
C HIS A 337 -3.03 6.49 -17.92
N ARG A 338 -3.98 5.55 -18.07
CA ARG A 338 -5.01 5.60 -19.12
C ARG A 338 -5.79 6.93 -19.15
N PRO A 339 -6.29 7.48 -18.03
CA PRO A 339 -6.94 8.79 -18.02
C PRO A 339 -6.04 9.91 -18.55
N SER A 340 -4.82 10.06 -18.03
CA SER A 340 -3.90 11.13 -18.48
C SER A 340 -3.50 11.02 -19.96
N VAL A 341 -3.51 9.81 -20.51
CA VAL A 341 -3.21 9.59 -21.94
C VAL A 341 -4.45 9.88 -22.81
N ALA A 342 -5.64 9.58 -22.31
CA ALA A 342 -6.87 9.57 -23.11
C ALA A 342 -7.76 10.82 -22.97
N ASP A 343 -7.52 11.67 -21.98
CA ASP A 343 -8.37 12.84 -21.69
C ASP A 343 -8.17 14.02 -22.67
N GLY A 344 -7.11 13.99 -23.47
CA GLY A 344 -6.77 15.05 -24.43
C GLY A 344 -6.16 16.30 -23.80
N ILE A 345 -5.78 16.24 -22.52
CA ILE A 345 -5.13 17.32 -21.77
C ILE A 345 -3.62 17.11 -21.84
N ALA A 346 -2.88 18.17 -22.20
CA ALA A 346 -1.42 18.07 -22.34
C ALA A 346 -0.69 17.78 -21.01
N ALA A 347 -1.23 18.30 -19.90
CA ALA A 347 -0.72 18.01 -18.57
C ALA A 347 -1.41 16.77 -18.01
N PRO A 348 -0.68 15.81 -17.42
CA PRO A 348 -1.30 14.66 -16.78
C PRO A 348 -2.05 15.08 -15.51
N VAL A 349 -2.94 14.20 -15.03
CA VAL A 349 -3.52 14.31 -13.68
C VAL A 349 -2.38 14.52 -12.66
N PRO A 350 -2.42 15.61 -11.85
CA PRO A 350 -1.33 15.97 -10.96
C PRO A 350 -1.32 15.11 -9.68
N GLY A 351 -0.18 15.09 -8.98
CA GLY A 351 -0.03 14.44 -7.68
C GLY A 351 0.19 12.92 -7.74
N LEU A 352 0.22 12.33 -8.94
CA LEU A 352 0.51 10.91 -9.14
C LEU A 352 2.03 10.69 -9.16
N ILE A 353 2.52 9.76 -8.33
CA ILE A 353 3.95 9.41 -8.30
C ILE A 353 4.25 8.27 -9.28
N ALA A 354 5.25 8.49 -10.13
CA ALA A 354 5.74 7.48 -11.06
C ALA A 354 6.50 6.37 -10.32
N GLY A 355 6.53 5.17 -10.90
CA GLY A 355 7.26 4.02 -10.33
C GLY A 355 8.76 4.26 -10.16
N GLY A 356 9.37 5.10 -11.00
CA GLY A 356 10.77 5.49 -10.93
C GLY A 356 11.73 4.52 -11.63
N PRO A 357 13.05 4.70 -11.44
CA PRO A 357 14.06 3.95 -12.16
C PRO A 357 13.95 2.43 -11.93
N ASN A 358 13.96 1.68 -13.02
CA ASN A 358 13.88 0.22 -13.04
C ASN A 358 14.73 -0.35 -14.19
N PRO A 359 15.94 -0.88 -13.92
CA PRO A 359 16.84 -1.43 -14.94
C PRO A 359 16.28 -2.71 -15.60
N GLY A 360 15.21 -3.28 -15.07
CA GLY A 360 14.53 -4.43 -15.66
C GLY A 360 13.87 -4.13 -17.00
N GLN A 361 13.45 -2.87 -17.25
CA GLN A 361 12.85 -2.39 -18.51
C GLN A 361 11.86 -3.41 -19.10
N GLN A 362 10.97 -3.95 -18.25
CA GLN A 362 10.14 -5.12 -18.56
C GLN A 362 9.17 -4.86 -19.72
N ASP A 363 8.82 -3.59 -19.95
CA ASP A 363 7.96 -3.13 -21.03
C ASP A 363 8.61 -3.19 -22.42
N ARG A 364 9.95 -3.24 -22.50
CA ARG A 364 10.74 -3.23 -23.74
C ARG A 364 10.49 -1.99 -24.61
N CYS A 365 10.12 -0.87 -24.01
CA CYS A 365 10.04 0.41 -24.69
C CYS A 365 11.41 0.83 -25.24
N ALA A 366 11.41 1.42 -26.44
CA ALA A 366 12.57 2.13 -26.94
C ALA A 366 12.70 3.48 -26.22
N GLY A 367 13.92 4.00 -26.12
CA GLY A 367 14.16 5.37 -25.62
C GLY A 367 14.65 5.49 -24.18
N TYR A 368 14.78 4.39 -23.44
CA TYR A 368 15.46 4.43 -22.13
C TYR A 368 16.87 5.04 -22.26
N PRO A 369 17.21 6.06 -21.45
CA PRO A 369 18.49 6.75 -21.57
C PRO A 369 19.67 5.92 -21.07
N SER A 370 19.43 4.97 -20.16
CA SER A 370 20.45 4.17 -19.50
C SER A 370 19.88 2.83 -19.05
N ARG A 371 20.76 1.85 -18.82
CA ARG A 371 20.47 0.58 -18.11
C ARG A 371 21.03 0.56 -16.69
N LEU A 372 21.67 1.64 -16.26
CA LEU A 372 22.17 1.75 -14.89
C LEU A 372 20.98 1.87 -13.93
N PRO A 373 21.03 1.24 -12.74
CA PRO A 373 19.86 1.12 -11.86
C PRO A 373 19.15 2.44 -11.56
N ALA A 374 19.89 3.47 -11.13
CA ALA A 374 19.35 4.77 -10.75
C ALA A 374 18.97 5.68 -11.94
N GLU A 375 19.37 5.33 -13.16
CA GLU A 375 19.16 6.14 -14.37
C GLU A 375 18.13 5.53 -15.33
N SER A 376 17.65 4.32 -15.04
CA SER A 376 16.76 3.55 -15.93
C SER A 376 15.30 4.00 -15.82
N TYR A 377 15.02 5.25 -16.19
CA TYR A 377 13.70 5.85 -16.19
C TYR A 377 13.39 6.50 -17.53
N LEU A 378 12.18 6.30 -18.04
CA LEU A 378 11.71 6.83 -19.32
C LEU A 378 10.35 7.50 -19.12
N ASP A 379 10.28 8.82 -19.34
CA ASP A 379 9.01 9.55 -19.35
C ASP A 379 8.27 9.34 -20.68
N HIS A 380 7.62 8.20 -20.81
CA HIS A 380 6.82 7.83 -21.97
C HIS A 380 5.66 6.90 -21.56
N ASP A 381 4.50 7.06 -22.19
CA ASP A 381 3.28 6.32 -21.85
C ASP A 381 3.40 4.79 -22.02
N CYS A 382 4.26 4.29 -22.90
CA CYS A 382 4.51 2.86 -23.06
C CYS A 382 5.27 2.26 -21.88
N SER A 383 6.00 3.08 -21.11
CA SER A 383 6.93 2.63 -20.07
C SER A 383 6.22 2.30 -18.77
N TYR A 384 5.43 1.21 -18.75
CA TYR A 384 4.81 0.76 -17.51
C TYR A 384 5.86 0.36 -16.45
N ALA A 385 7.05 -0.08 -16.87
CA ALA A 385 8.05 -0.58 -15.93
C ALA A 385 8.72 0.53 -15.10
N SER A 386 8.71 1.78 -15.58
CA SER A 386 9.33 2.91 -14.88
C SER A 386 8.43 4.13 -14.68
N ASN A 387 7.37 4.27 -15.48
CA ASN A 387 6.53 5.48 -15.51
C ASN A 387 5.03 5.22 -15.36
N GLU A 388 4.63 4.03 -14.91
CA GLU A 388 3.29 3.82 -14.38
C GLU A 388 3.09 4.60 -13.07
N ILE A 389 1.85 4.64 -12.58
CA ILE A 389 1.44 5.19 -11.27
C ILE A 389 0.72 4.08 -10.51
N ALA A 390 0.68 4.12 -9.17
CA ALA A 390 -0.11 3.17 -8.40
C ALA A 390 -0.52 3.71 -7.02
N ILE A 391 -1.67 3.23 -6.51
CA ILE A 391 -2.19 3.63 -5.20
C ILE A 391 -1.20 3.32 -4.06
N ASN A 392 -0.51 2.18 -4.12
CA ASN A 392 0.48 1.76 -3.14
C ASN A 392 1.83 2.49 -3.27
N TRP A 393 2.01 3.30 -4.32
CA TRP A 393 3.16 4.21 -4.45
C TRP A 393 2.79 5.60 -3.96
N ASN A 394 1.56 6.05 -4.23
CA ASN A 394 1.03 7.31 -3.72
C ASN A 394 0.81 7.29 -2.19
N ALA A 395 0.36 6.18 -1.62
CA ALA A 395 0.10 6.09 -0.18
C ALA A 395 1.32 6.44 0.71
N PRO A 396 2.53 5.88 0.48
CA PRO A 396 3.69 6.28 1.26
C PRO A 396 4.18 7.70 0.92
N LEU A 397 3.85 8.27 -0.24
CA LEU A 397 4.08 9.70 -0.51
C LEU A 397 3.18 10.58 0.38
N VAL A 398 1.89 10.25 0.49
CA VAL A 398 0.94 10.95 1.37
C VAL A 398 1.36 10.88 2.84
N TRP A 399 1.89 9.73 3.29
CA TRP A 399 2.35 9.59 4.67
C TRP A 399 3.62 10.42 4.96
N MET A 400 4.48 10.60 3.96
CA MET A 400 5.77 11.29 4.10
C MET A 400 5.71 12.81 3.92
N ALA A 401 4.74 13.31 3.14
CA ALA A 401 4.53 14.72 2.86
C ALA A 401 3.76 15.40 4.00
#